data_AF-A0A521ZWI9-F1
#
_entry.id   AF-A0A521ZWI9-F1
#
_cell.length_a   1.000
_cell.length_b   1.000
_cell.length_c   1.000
_cell.angle_alpha   90.00
_cell.angle_beta   90.00
_cell.angle_gamma   90.00
#
_symmetry.space_group_name_H-M   'P 1'
#
loop_
_entity.id
_entity.type
_entity.pdbx_description
1 polymer ?
#
loop_
_entity_poly.entity_id
_entity_poly.type
_entity_poly.pdbx_seq_one_letter_code
_entity_poly.pdbx_strand_id
1 'polypeptide(L)' 'MMKKFWMVFGMRKDGSGREQKKKHFDCGTAGIEARRLANENPGMEFLVCEACAGYTFPERPEVHVNVYDE' A
#
# COMPACT_ATOMS: atom_id res chain seq x y z
N MET A 1 22.87 5.45 6.41
CA MET A 1 21.67 6.17 5.91
C MET A 1 20.67 5.13 5.41
N MET A 2 19.53 4.94 6.08
CA MET A 2 18.51 3.98 5.62
C MET A 2 17.86 4.50 4.34
N LYS A 3 17.88 3.72 3.26
CA LYS A 3 17.23 4.09 2.00
C LYS A 3 15.72 3.93 2.16
N LYS A 4 14.99 5.04 2.06
CA LYS A 4 13.53 5.07 1.94
C LYS A 4 13.09 4.44 0.62
N PHE A 5 11.95 3.79 0.62
CA PHE A 5 11.28 3.31 -0.59
C PHE A 5 9.77 3.40 -0.40
N TRP A 6 9.04 3.19 -1.48
CA TRP A 6 7.59 3.28 -1.53
C TRP A 6 7.04 1.94 -2.02
N MET A 7 5.91 1.53 -1.46
CA MET A 7 5.25 0.28 -1.79
C MET A 7 3.82 0.57 -2.25
N VAL A 8 3.36 -0.19 -3.25
CA VAL A 8 1.98 -0.14 -3.72
C VAL A 8 1.25 -1.39 -3.23
N PHE A 9 0.11 -1.21 -2.57
CA PHE A 9 -0.70 -2.28 -2.01
C PHE A 9 -2.07 -2.27 -2.66
N GLY A 10 -2.43 -3.38 -3.31
CA GLY A 10 -3.78 -3.60 -3.80
C GLY A 10 -4.63 -4.30 -2.75
N MET A 11 -5.85 -3.84 -2.54
CA MET A 11 -6.88 -4.50 -1.75
C MET A 11 -8.14 -4.61 -2.60
N ARG A 12 -8.81 -5.77 -2.58
CA ARG A 12 -10.13 -5.86 -3.19
C ARG A 12 -11.13 -5.04 -2.37
N LYS A 13 -12.05 -4.35 -3.04
CA LYS A 13 -13.12 -3.56 -2.41
C LYS A 13 -14.05 -4.40 -1.53
N ASP A 14 -14.20 -5.67 -1.89
CA ASP A 14 -14.99 -6.65 -1.13
C ASP A 14 -14.22 -7.29 0.05
N GLY A 15 -12.96 -6.89 0.28
CA GLY A 15 -12.12 -7.40 1.35
C GLY A 15 -11.59 -8.83 1.15
N SER A 16 -11.91 -9.49 0.03
CA SER A 16 -11.62 -10.92 -0.20
C SER A 16 -10.17 -11.23 -0.57
N GLY A 17 -9.33 -10.22 -0.80
CA GLY A 17 -7.94 -10.45 -1.20
C GLY A 17 -7.07 -9.20 -1.16
N ARG A 18 -5.76 -9.44 -1.04
CA ARG A 18 -4.72 -8.41 -1.07
C ARG A 18 -3.65 -8.81 -2.07
N GLU A 19 -3.08 -7.83 -2.73
CA GLU A 19 -1.92 -8.03 -3.60
C GLU A 19 -0.84 -7.01 -3.24
N GLN A 20 0.35 -7.50 -2.88
CA GLN A 20 1.49 -6.64 -2.60
C GLN A 20 2.27 -6.45 -3.90
N LYS A 21 2.37 -5.22 -4.40
CA LYS A 21 3.10 -4.89 -5.63
C LYS A 21 4.46 -4.27 -5.32
N LYS A 22 5.25 -4.09 -6.37
CA LYS A 22 6.70 -3.84 -6.36
C LYS A 22 7.11 -2.65 -5.50
N LYS A 23 8.38 -2.71 -5.08
CA LYS A 23 9.10 -1.61 -4.45
C LYS A 23 9.44 -0.52 -5.48
N HIS A 24 9.18 0.72 -5.10
CA HIS A 24 9.51 1.94 -5.85
C HIS A 24 10.49 2.77 -5.02
N PHE A 25 11.45 3.45 -5.65
CA PHE A 25 12.41 4.30 -4.94
C PHE A 25 11.98 5.78 -4.91
N ASP A 26 10.87 6.10 -5.55
CA ASP A 26 10.31 7.44 -5.64
C ASP A 26 8.77 7.40 -5.47
N CYS A 27 8.21 8.38 -4.76
CA CYS A 27 6.78 8.45 -4.47
C CYS A 27 5.95 8.70 -5.74
N GLY A 28 6.48 9.50 -6.68
CA GLY A 28 5.80 9.82 -7.93
C GLY A 28 5.62 8.57 -8.79
N THR A 29 6.68 7.78 -8.97
CA THR A 29 6.62 6.50 -9.70
C THR A 29 5.68 5.50 -9.05
N ALA A 30 5.65 5.41 -7.70
CA ALA A 30 4.68 4.57 -6.98
C ALA A 30 3.23 5.02 -7.22
N GLY A 31 2.98 6.33 -7.23
CA GLY A 31 1.65 6.90 -7.49
C GLY A 31 1.17 6.70 -8.93
N ILE A 32 2.06 6.78 -9.91
CA ILE A 32 1.74 6.47 -11.32
C ILE A 32 1.35 5.00 -11.45
N GLU A 33 2.11 4.10 -10.82
CA GLU A 33 1.82 2.66 -10.84
C GLU A 33 0.49 2.35 -10.16
N ALA A 34 0.21 2.94 -8.99
CA ALA A 34 -1.07 2.76 -8.31
C ALA A 34 -2.27 3.17 -9.17
N ARG A 35 -2.18 4.30 -9.90
CA ARG A 35 -3.23 4.74 -10.82
C ARG A 35 -3.40 3.78 -12.01
N ARG A 36 -2.29 3.33 -12.61
CA ARG A 36 -2.31 2.36 -13.70
C ARG A 36 -3.02 1.07 -13.27
N LEU A 37 -2.64 0.54 -12.11
CA LEU A 37 -3.20 -0.67 -11.54
C LEU A 37 -4.69 -0.53 -11.19
N ALA A 38 -5.10 0.62 -10.64
CA ALA A 38 -6.52 0.91 -10.35
C ALA A 38 -7.37 0.87 -11.62
N ASN A 39 -6.86 1.40 -12.73
CA ASN A 39 -7.55 1.39 -14.02
C ASN A 39 -7.63 -0.02 -14.62
N GLU A 40 -6.60 -0.84 -14.45
CA GLU A 40 -6.54 -2.21 -14.97
C GLU A 40 -7.36 -3.22 -14.15
N ASN A 41 -7.68 -2.92 -12.89
CA ASN A 41 -8.34 -3.84 -11.98
C ASN A 41 -9.61 -3.23 -11.37
N PRO A 42 -10.72 -3.13 -12.14
CA PRO A 42 -12.01 -2.67 -11.63
C PRO A 42 -12.49 -3.59 -10.50
N GLY A 43 -12.51 -3.08 -9.27
CA GLY A 43 -12.82 -3.86 -8.06
C GLY A 43 -11.66 -3.95 -7.05
N MET A 44 -10.50 -3.40 -7.40
CA MET A 44 -9.39 -3.19 -6.47
C MET A 44 -9.22 -1.71 -6.12
N GLU A 45 -8.66 -1.46 -4.94
CA GLU A 45 -8.16 -0.17 -4.46
C GLU A 45 -6.67 -0.30 -4.21
N PHE A 46 -5.91 0.74 -4.56
CA PHE A 46 -4.45 0.73 -4.43
C PHE A 46 -3.99 1.86 -3.51
N LEU A 47 -3.16 1.50 -2.52
CA LEU A 47 -2.58 2.39 -1.52
C LEU A 47 -1.07 2.50 -1.75
N VAL A 48 -0.53 3.69 -1.56
CA VAL A 48 0.92 3.94 -1.62
C VAL A 48 1.42 4.28 -0.22
N CYS A 49 2.45 3.57 0.26
CA CYS A 49 3.02 3.82 1.58
C CYS A 49 4.54 3.99 1.52
N GLU A 50 5.05 4.94 2.31
CA GLU A 50 6.50 5.06 2.57
C GLU A 50 6.94 3.88 3.45
N ALA A 51 8.01 3.21 3.07
CA ALA A 51 8.59 2.07 3.77
C ALA A 51 10.10 2.26 3.99
N CYS A 52 10.56 1.86 5.16
CA CYS A 52 11.97 1.86 5.52
C CYS A 52 12.61 0.49 5.20
N ALA A 53 13.88 0.46 4.81
CA ALA A 53 14.64 -0.78 4.65
C ALA A 53 14.61 -1.59 5.96
N GLY A 54 14.07 -2.82 5.91
CA GLY A 54 13.85 -3.67 7.08
C GLY A 54 12.40 -3.72 7.57
N TYR A 55 11.50 -2.90 7.02
CA TYR A 55 10.06 -3.00 7.32
C TYR A 55 9.49 -4.26 6.64
N THR A 56 9.19 -5.27 7.45
CA THR A 56 8.30 -6.36 7.06
C THR A 56 6.88 -5.85 7.29
N PHE A 57 6.07 -5.81 6.23
CA PHE A 57 4.64 -5.55 6.43
C PHE A 57 4.12 -6.66 7.35
N PRO A 58 3.49 -6.35 8.49
CA PRO A 58 2.97 -7.40 9.34
C PRO A 58 1.93 -8.17 8.53
N GLU A 59 2.04 -9.50 8.51
CA GLU A 59 1.15 -10.39 7.73
C GLU A 59 -0.33 -10.14 8.05
N ARG A 60 -0.59 -9.54 9.22
CA ARG A 60 -1.86 -8.93 9.60
C ARG A 60 -1.61 -7.45 9.92
N PRO A 61 -2.24 -6.48 9.21
CA PRO A 61 -2.25 -5.11 9.67
C PRO A 61 -2.96 -5.10 11.02
N GLU A 62 -2.24 -4.78 12.09
CA GLU A 62 -2.87 -4.36 13.33
C GLU A 62 -3.57 -3.03 13.02
N VAL A 63 -4.87 -3.09 12.75
CA VAL A 63 -5.69 -1.90 12.59
C VAL A 63 -5.91 -1.36 14.00
N HIS A 64 -5.06 -0.44 14.42
CA HIS A 64 -5.30 0.36 15.62
C HIS A 64 -6.33 1.42 15.26
N VAL A 65 -7.61 1.10 15.44
CA VAL A 65 -8.69 2.09 15.40
C VAL A 65 -8.64 2.84 16.72
N ASN A 66 -8.01 4.01 16.72
CA ASN A 66 -8.19 4.95 17.82
C ASN A 66 -9.57 5.58 17.66
N VAL A 67 -10.55 5.04 18.39
CA VAL A 67 -11.83 5.72 18.60
C VAL A 67 -11.55 6.84 19.60
N TYR A 68 -11.64 8.08 19.13
CA TYR A 68 -11.72 9.23 20.02
C TYR A 68 -13.20 9.49 20.25
N ASP A 69 -13.67 9.23 21.48
CA ASP A 69 -14.96 9.76 21.92
C ASP A 69 -14.82 11.29 22.08
N GLU A 70 -15.81 12.02 21.55
CA GLU A 70 -15.92 13.49 21.64
C GLU A 70 -16.02 14.00 23.09
#